data_AF-A0A1B8TFP6-F1
#
_entry.id   AF-A0A1B8TFP6-F1
#
_cell.length_a   1.000
_cell.length_b   1.000
_cell.length_c   1.000
_cell.angle_alpha   90.00
_cell.angle_beta   90.00
_cell.angle_gamma   90.00
#
_symmetry.space_group_name_H-M   'P 1'
#
loop_
_entity.id
_entity.type
_entity.pdbx_description
1 polymer ?
#
loop_
_entity_poly.entity_id
_entity_poly.type
_entity_poly.pdbx_seq_one_letter_code
_entity_poly.pdbx_strand_id
1 'polypeptide(L)' 'MAGTGASEDEEVEALFIRAVPEQGFRRCGHRFTREGHGIALSLLSDEQIEALVSDPNLVVEHCSFPLKDVS' A
#
# COMPACT_ATOMS: atom_id res chain seq x y z
N MET A 1 4.24 27.80 -0.31
CA MET A 1 2.82 27.56 0.01
C MET A 1 2.27 26.58 -1.01
N ALA A 2 2.12 25.31 -0.66
CA ALA A 2 1.39 24.34 -1.47
C ALA A 2 0.72 23.37 -0.49
N GLY A 3 -0.36 23.83 0.14
CA GLY A 3 -1.32 22.94 0.77
C GLY A 3 -2.18 22.36 -0.33
N THR A 4 -1.97 21.09 -0.67
CA THR A 4 -2.86 20.36 -1.55
C THR A 4 -4.10 20.00 -0.73
N GLY A 5 -5.22 20.58 -1.14
CA GLY A 5 -6.47 20.58 -0.40
C GLY A 5 -7.02 19.17 -0.15
N ALA A 6 -7.19 18.85 1.13
CA ALA A 6 -8.18 17.90 1.59
C ALA A 6 -9.57 18.45 1.24
N SER A 7 -10.14 17.94 0.15
CA SER A 7 -11.57 18.09 -0.15
C SER A 7 -12.31 16.98 0.61
N GLU A 8 -13.56 17.23 0.99
CA GLU A 8 -14.38 16.51 1.99
C GLU A 8 -14.81 15.06 1.64
N ASP A 9 -13.98 14.33 0.91
CA ASP A 9 -14.03 12.89 0.73
C ASP A 9 -12.65 12.35 1.12
N GLU A 10 -12.48 11.86 2.36
CA GLU A 10 -11.17 11.41 2.87
C GLU A 10 -10.56 10.34 1.95
N GLU A 11 -9.71 10.72 1.01
CA GLU A 11 -8.94 9.79 0.18
C GLU A 11 -7.80 9.22 1.03
N VAL A 12 -7.88 7.94 1.35
CA VAL A 12 -6.81 7.23 2.06
C VAL A 12 -5.77 6.83 1.04
N GLU A 13 -4.57 7.38 1.19
CA GLU A 13 -3.42 6.93 0.43
C GLU A 13 -3.05 5.51 0.88
N ALA A 14 -2.84 4.63 -0.09
CA ALA A 14 -2.53 3.24 0.12
C ALA A 14 -1.56 2.69 -0.92
N LEU A 15 -1.01 1.53 -0.61
CA LEU A 15 -0.16 0.76 -1.49
C LEU A 15 -0.84 -0.56 -1.80
N PHE A 16 -1.10 -0.80 -3.07
CA PHE A 16 -1.47 -2.11 -3.55
C PHE A 16 -0.21 -2.95 -3.76
N ILE A 17 -0.06 -4.00 -2.96
CA ILE A 17 1.16 -4.82 -2.96
C ILE A 17 0.79 -6.23 -3.36
N ARG A 18 1.42 -6.73 -4.43
CA ARG A 18 1.30 -8.11 -4.89
C ARG A 18 2.65 -8.81 -4.89
N ALA A 19 2.65 -10.11 -4.58
CA ALA A 19 3.84 -10.93 -4.68
C ALA A 19 4.04 -11.39 -6.12
N VAL A 20 5.27 -11.21 -6.64
CA VAL A 20 5.73 -11.82 -7.89
C VAL A 20 5.77 -13.35 -7.80
N PRO A 21 6.33 -13.98 -6.74
CA PRO A 21 6.40 -15.43 -6.67
C PRO A 21 5.02 -16.06 -6.36
N GLU A 22 4.74 -17.19 -7.01
CA GLU A 22 3.47 -17.92 -6.89
C GLU A 22 3.22 -18.49 -5.48
N GLN A 23 4.31 -18.79 -4.77
CA GLN A 23 4.31 -19.26 -3.38
C GLN A 23 3.95 -18.17 -2.36
N GLY A 24 3.85 -16.91 -2.79
CA GLY A 24 3.64 -15.74 -1.94
C GLY A 24 4.92 -15.29 -1.23
N PHE A 25 4.88 -14.10 -0.66
CA PHE A 25 6.02 -13.47 0.01
C PHE A 25 5.58 -12.87 1.35
N ARG A 26 6.48 -12.83 2.34
CA ARG A 26 6.21 -12.18 3.63
C ARG A 26 7.27 -11.13 3.92
N ARG A 27 6.82 -9.90 4.19
CA ARG A 27 7.69 -8.77 4.53
C ARG A 27 6.94 -7.87 5.52
N CYS A 28 7.66 -7.29 6.48
CA CYS A 28 7.09 -6.37 7.48
C CYS A 28 5.86 -6.92 8.24
N GLY A 29 5.78 -8.25 8.43
CA GLY A 29 4.64 -8.91 9.09
C GLY A 29 3.41 -9.12 8.19
N HIS A 30 3.41 -8.61 6.96
CA HIS A 30 2.35 -8.80 5.98
C HIS A 30 2.66 -9.98 5.05
N ARG A 31 1.64 -10.76 4.71
CA ARG A 31 1.73 -11.84 3.72
C ARG A 31 1.14 -11.37 2.41
N PHE A 32 1.98 -11.21 1.40
CA PHE A 32 1.60 -10.88 0.04
C PHE A 32 1.40 -12.15 -0.78
N THR A 33 0.29 -12.21 -1.50
CA THR A 33 -0.01 -13.26 -2.47
C THR A 33 0.00 -12.64 -3.88
N ARG A 34 -0.18 -13.48 -4.90
CA ARG A 34 -0.23 -13.02 -6.29
C ARG A 34 -1.46 -12.17 -6.59
N GLU A 35 -2.56 -12.40 -5.88
CA GLU A 35 -3.76 -11.54 -5.92
C GLU A 35 -3.42 -10.13 -5.42
N GLY A 36 -2.53 -10.02 -4.44
CA GLY A 36 -2.18 -8.75 -3.81
C GLY A 36 -3.28 -8.19 -2.93
N HIS A 37 -2.94 -7.24 -2.08
CA HIS A 37 -3.90 -6.48 -1.30
C HIS A 37 -3.44 -5.05 -1.09
N GLY A 38 -4.40 -4.15 -0.90
CA GLY A 38 -4.14 -2.77 -0.51
C GLY A 38 -3.81 -2.69 0.98
N ILE A 39 -2.75 -1.95 1.31
CA ILE A 39 -2.43 -1.55 2.69
C ILE A 39 -2.41 -0.03 2.73
N ALA A 40 -3.17 0.57 3.64
CA ALA A 40 -3.13 2.02 3.86
C ALA A 40 -1.72 2.46 4.25
N LEU A 41 -1.24 3.55 3.67
CA LEU A 41 0.06 4.13 3.98
C LEU A 41 0.15 4.52 5.46
N SER A 42 -0.97 4.89 6.08
CA SER A 42 -1.06 5.16 7.53
C SER A 42 -0.71 3.96 8.43
N LEU A 43 -0.77 2.73 7.90
CA LEU A 43 -0.41 1.51 8.62
C LEU A 43 1.05 1.09 8.38
N LEU A 44 1.74 1.73 7.44
CA LEU A 44 3.12 1.42 7.08
C LEU A 44 4.04 2.58 7.47
N SER A 45 5.19 2.26 8.05
CA SER A 45 6.24 3.27 8.24
C SER A 45 6.99 3.51 6.93
N ASP A 46 7.58 4.70 6.75
CA ASP A 46 8.36 5.05 5.56
C ASP A 46 9.43 3.98 5.24
N GLU A 47 10.14 3.49 6.26
CA GLU A 47 11.14 2.42 6.13
C GLU A 47 10.54 1.10 5.59
N GLN A 48 9.29 0.79 5.96
CA GLN A 48 8.59 -0.40 5.47
C GLN A 48 8.17 -0.21 4.01
N ILE A 49 7.71 0.98 3.65
CA ILE A 49 7.35 1.33 2.27
C ILE A 49 8.58 1.21 1.38
N GLU A 50 9.71 1.82 1.77
CA GLU A 50 10.96 1.71 1.04
C GLU A 50 11.42 0.25 0.91
N ALA A 51 11.31 -0.56 1.97
CA ALA A 51 11.65 -1.97 1.90
C ALA A 51 10.77 -2.75 0.90
N LEU A 52 9.47 -2.43 0.84
CA LEU A 52 8.52 -3.06 -0.08
C LEU A 52 8.76 -2.63 -1.53
N VAL A 53 9.01 -1.33 -1.76
CA VAL A 53 9.26 -0.76 -3.09
C VAL A 53 10.64 -1.20 -3.62
N SER A 54 11.62 -1.34 -2.73
CA SER A 54 12.96 -1.82 -3.07
C SER A 54 13.03 -3.34 -3.28
N ASP A 55 11.98 -4.09 -2.93
CA ASP A 55 11.96 -5.54 -3.06
C ASP A 55 11.58 -5.97 -4.49
N PRO A 56 12.48 -6.64 -5.24
CA PRO A 56 12.17 -7.09 -6.61
C PRO A 56 11.14 -8.24 -6.65
N ASN A 57 10.85 -8.86 -5.50
CA ASN A 57 9.85 -9.93 -5.38
C ASN A 57 8.43 -9.38 -5.14
N LEU A 58 8.29 -8.08 -4.95
CA LEU A 58 7.02 -7.41 -4.71
C LEU A 58 6.77 -6.39 -5.81
N VAL A 59 5.52 -6.27 -6.22
CA VAL A 59 5.07 -5.17 -7.08
C VAL A 59 4.20 -4.29 -6.22
N VAL A 60 4.67 -3.06 -6.01
CA VAL A 60 4.00 -2.04 -5.21
C VAL A 60 3.44 -1.00 -6.16
N GLU A 61 2.14 -0.74 -6.06
CA GLU A 61 1.45 0.30 -6.83
C GLU A 61 0.80 1.30 -5.86
N HIS A 62 1.07 2.59 -6.04
CA HIS A 62 0.42 3.63 -5.25
C HIS A 62 -1.03 3.81 -5.71
N CYS A 63 -1.97 3.72 -4.78
CA CYS A 63 -3.40 3.91 -5.03
C CYS A 63 -4.02 4.73 -3.91
N SER A 64 -5.00 5.57 -4.22
CA SER A 64 -5.86 6.20 -3.21
C SER A 64 -7.24 5.53 -3.26
N PHE A 65 -7.86 5.29 -2.11
CA PHE A 65 -9.26 4.89 -2.04
C PHE A 65 -10.07 5.80 -1.12
N PRO A 66 -11.32 6.13 -1.49
CA PRO A 66 -12.15 7.00 -0.66
C PRO A 66 -12.59 6.26 0.61
N LEU A 67 -12.41 6.87 1.79
CA LEU A 67 -12.70 6.32 3.13
C LEU A 67 -14.16 5.86 3.32
N LYS A 68 -15.06 6.31 2.45
CA LYS A 68 -16.49 5.94 2.44
C LYS A 68 -16.76 4.43 2.24
N ASP A 69 -15.74 3.62 1.94
CA ASP A 69 -15.81 2.15 1.87
C ASP A 69 -15.20 1.41 3.08
N VAL A 70 -14.71 2.11 4.11
CA VAL A 70 -14.21 1.46 5.34
C VAL A 70 -15.38 1.25 6.32
N SER A 71 -16.06 0.11 6.20
CA SER A 71 -17.09 -0.37 7.16
C SER A 71 -16.53 -1.35 8.18
#